data_AF-A0A6B2MP90-F1
#
_entry.id   AF-A0A6B2MP90-F1
#
_cell.length_a   1.000
_cell.length_b   1.000
_cell.length_c   1.000
_cell.angle_alpha   90.00
_cell.angle_beta   90.00
_cell.angle_gamma   90.00
#
_symmetry.space_group_name_H-M   'P 1'
#
loop_
_entity.id
_entity.type
_entity.pdbx_description
1 polymer ?
#
loop_
_entity_poly.entity_id
_entity_poly.type
_entity_poly.pdbx_seq_one_letter_code
_entity_poly.pdbx_strand_id
1 'polypeptide(L)'
;MKMARASKADLDAAIDVSNVIEQLEKGWMPYDDDSDKLERFDRDDAKQCQRALAAILDAASTGNLFRVTFGMTVVLDPRNELLDPAADTLELHPKLVAARAGVPPATAAEATDVQWWLAELDQYGNPKLSDGAHSERAGADKAMYLIKSLGLDNKGKRWAVARVELSEPQPSADGVNHDAVSACRAMVDAARAGGA
;
A
#
# COMPACT_ATOMS: atom_id res chain seq x y z
N MET A 1 -0.09 -4.59 9.38
CA MET A 1 -0.16 -4.85 10.84
C MET A 1 -1.42 -4.20 11.40
N LYS A 2 -2.07 -4.74 12.45
CA LYS A 2 -3.29 -4.15 13.04
C LYS A 2 -3.04 -3.73 14.50
N MET A 3 -3.59 -2.59 14.92
CA MET A 3 -3.48 -2.05 16.28
C MET A 3 -4.78 -1.34 16.70
N ALA A 4 -5.07 -1.29 18.00
CA ALA A 4 -6.16 -0.51 18.57
C ALA A 4 -5.90 1.01 18.52
N ARG A 5 -6.91 1.78 18.12
CA ARG A 5 -6.81 3.16 17.59
C ARG A 5 -6.08 4.28 18.38
N ALA A 6 -5.58 4.20 19.60
CA ALA A 6 -5.41 5.39 20.46
C ALA A 6 -6.73 6.17 20.70
N SER A 7 -7.02 6.42 21.98
CA SER A 7 -8.15 7.19 22.45
C SER A 7 -7.79 8.67 22.53
N LYS A 8 -8.78 9.53 22.80
CA LYS A 8 -8.51 10.96 23.08
C LYS A 8 -7.57 11.12 24.28
N ALA A 9 -7.80 10.38 25.37
CA ALA A 9 -6.93 10.40 26.54
C ALA A 9 -5.49 9.97 26.22
N ASP A 10 -5.30 9.01 25.31
CA ASP A 10 -3.96 8.61 24.88
C ASP A 10 -3.23 9.76 24.15
N LEU A 11 -3.95 10.50 23.29
CA LEU A 11 -3.42 11.65 22.55
C LEU A 11 -3.10 12.83 23.47
N ASP A 12 -4.04 13.17 24.37
CA ASP A 12 -3.86 14.25 25.35
C ASP A 12 -2.64 13.95 26.25
N ALA A 13 -2.51 12.72 26.76
CA ALA A 13 -1.35 12.28 27.55
C ALA A 13 -0.02 12.40 26.78
N ALA A 14 -0.01 12.05 25.49
CA ALA A 14 1.20 12.15 24.66
C ALA A 14 1.61 13.62 24.41
N ILE A 15 0.63 14.51 24.24
CA ILE A 15 0.86 15.96 24.12
C ILE A 15 1.42 16.50 25.44
N ASP A 16 0.82 16.16 26.57
CA ASP A 16 1.25 16.65 27.88
C ASP A 16 2.68 16.21 28.21
N VAL A 17 3.02 14.94 27.95
CA VAL A 17 4.40 14.45 28.09
C VAL A 17 5.36 15.20 27.16
N SER A 18 4.96 15.47 25.92
CA SER A 18 5.80 16.22 24.97
C SER A 18 6.05 17.65 25.45
N ASN A 19 5.01 18.31 25.98
CA ASN A 19 5.12 19.66 26.55
C ASN A 19 6.06 19.71 27.75
N VAL A 20 5.97 18.72 28.66
CA VAL A 20 6.87 18.61 29.82
C VAL A 20 8.31 18.43 29.37
N ILE A 21 8.56 17.56 28.39
CA ILE A 21 9.91 17.34 27.85
C ILE A 21 10.44 18.61 27.18
N GLU A 22 9.63 19.31 26.37
CA GLU A 22 10.04 20.54 25.69
C GLU A 22 10.41 21.66 26.68
N GLN A 23 9.69 21.77 27.82
CA GLN A 23 10.05 22.72 28.88
C GLN A 23 11.42 22.40 29.49
N LEU A 24 11.68 21.13 29.79
CA LEU A 24 12.96 20.67 30.31
C LEU A 24 14.10 20.92 29.31
N GLU A 25 13.87 20.67 28.02
CA GLU A 25 14.84 20.94 26.94
C GLU A 25 15.17 22.44 26.84
N LYS A 26 14.20 23.32 27.09
CA LYS A 26 14.39 24.78 27.16
C LYS A 26 15.09 25.23 28.46
N GLY A 27 15.36 24.31 29.39
CA GLY A 27 16.02 24.58 30.66
C GLY A 27 15.10 25.15 31.73
N TRP A 28 13.81 24.81 31.68
CA TRP A 28 12.80 25.21 32.66
C TRP A 28 12.21 24.00 33.36
N MET A 29 11.94 24.12 34.65
CA MET A 29 11.15 23.13 35.38
C MET A 29 9.74 23.07 34.79
N PRO A 30 9.09 21.90 34.74
CA PRO A 30 7.72 21.80 34.26
C PRO A 30 6.79 22.58 35.19
N TYR A 31 5.96 23.46 34.63
CA TYR A 31 4.96 24.23 35.38
C TYR A 31 3.58 24.13 34.73
N ASP A 32 2.55 24.31 35.54
CA ASP A 32 1.19 24.59 35.11
C ASP A 32 1.06 26.07 34.71
N ASP A 33 0.22 26.38 33.71
CA ASP A 33 0.07 27.74 33.15
C ASP A 33 -0.30 28.82 34.21
N ASP A 34 -0.70 28.41 35.42
CA ASP A 34 -1.04 29.28 36.55
C ASP A 34 0.14 29.57 37.52
N SER A 35 1.32 29.02 37.24
CA SER A 35 2.50 29.21 38.10
C SER A 35 3.28 30.49 37.72
N ASP A 36 3.21 31.51 38.57
CA ASP A 36 4.01 32.74 38.48
C ASP A 36 5.53 32.53 38.74
N LYS A 37 5.97 31.29 38.96
CA LYS A 37 7.33 30.95 39.39
C LYS A 37 8.05 30.09 38.36
N LEU A 38 8.61 30.75 37.35
CA LEU A 38 9.53 30.12 36.40
C LEU A 38 10.84 29.74 37.12
N GLU A 39 11.02 28.45 37.38
CA GLU A 39 12.24 27.87 37.96
C GLU A 39 13.10 27.28 36.84
N ARG A 40 14.41 27.56 36.85
CA ARG A 40 15.37 26.99 35.88
C ARG A 40 15.63 25.53 36.22
N PHE A 41 15.60 24.66 35.22
CA PHE A 41 15.94 23.25 35.39
C PHE A 41 17.46 23.05 35.45
N ASP A 42 17.92 22.38 36.49
CA ASP A 42 19.28 21.88 36.67
C ASP A 42 19.26 20.35 36.72
N ARG A 43 19.94 19.72 35.75
CA ARG A 43 20.05 18.26 35.64
C ARG A 43 20.88 17.63 36.76
N ASP A 44 21.74 18.39 37.41
CA ASP A 44 22.57 17.89 38.51
C ASP A 44 21.88 18.05 39.88
N ASP A 45 20.75 18.77 39.94
CA ASP A 45 19.90 18.83 41.14
C ASP A 45 18.96 17.62 41.21
N ALA A 46 19.27 16.71 42.14
CA ALA A 46 18.50 15.49 42.36
C ALA A 46 17.02 15.74 42.70
N LYS A 47 16.69 16.83 43.41
CA LYS A 47 15.29 17.15 43.76
C LYS A 47 14.52 17.65 42.55
N GLN A 48 15.17 18.44 41.70
CA GLN A 48 14.57 18.90 40.44
C GLN A 48 14.35 17.73 39.48
N CYS A 49 15.32 16.83 39.38
CA CYS A 49 15.18 15.59 38.58
C CYS A 49 14.01 14.72 39.06
N GLN A 50 13.83 14.57 40.37
CA GLN A 50 12.68 13.84 40.93
C GLN A 50 11.35 14.49 40.56
N ARG A 51 11.25 15.83 40.65
CA ARG A 51 10.05 16.58 40.26
C ARG A 51 9.76 16.49 38.76
N ALA A 52 10.80 16.61 37.92
CA ALA A 52 10.68 16.48 36.47
C ALA A 52 10.19 15.07 36.07
N LEU A 53 10.77 14.02 36.67
CA LEU A 53 10.33 12.65 36.44
C LEU A 53 8.90 12.42 36.90
N ALA A 54 8.53 12.96 38.07
CA ALA A 54 7.16 12.87 38.57
C ALA A 54 6.17 13.52 37.58
N ALA A 55 6.46 14.72 37.08
CA ALA A 55 5.61 15.39 36.09
C ALA A 55 5.45 14.57 34.79
N ILE A 56 6.52 13.95 34.29
CA ILE A 56 6.45 13.08 33.11
C ILE A 56 5.57 11.85 33.40
N LEU A 57 5.75 11.20 34.54
CA LEU A 57 4.99 10.00 34.91
C LEU A 57 3.52 10.32 35.16
N ASP A 58 3.23 11.45 35.80
CA ASP A 58 1.86 11.91 36.07
C ASP A 58 1.14 12.20 34.75
N ALA A 59 1.76 12.95 33.83
CA ALA A 59 1.22 13.21 32.49
C ALA A 59 0.99 11.88 31.74
N ALA A 60 1.97 10.98 31.76
CA ALA A 60 1.89 9.69 31.09
C ALA A 60 0.82 8.76 31.68
N SER A 61 0.47 8.90 32.96
CA SER A 61 -0.49 8.02 33.65
C SER A 61 -1.95 8.21 33.18
N THR A 62 -2.24 9.32 32.50
CA THR A 62 -3.59 9.68 32.04
C THR A 62 -4.01 8.94 30.76
N GLY A 63 -3.08 8.28 30.08
CA GLY A 63 -3.33 7.58 28.82
C GLY A 63 -2.25 6.55 28.47
N ASN A 64 -2.29 6.04 27.25
CA ASN A 64 -1.37 5.02 26.76
C ASN A 64 -0.53 5.57 25.58
N LEU A 65 0.68 6.06 25.88
CA LEU A 65 1.61 6.59 24.89
C LEU A 65 2.03 5.55 23.84
N PHE A 66 2.05 4.26 24.19
CA PHE A 66 2.40 3.21 23.25
C PHE A 66 1.38 3.13 22.10
N ARG A 67 0.09 3.33 22.39
CA ARG A 67 -0.95 3.36 21.33
C ARG A 67 -0.75 4.52 20.36
N VAL A 68 -0.29 5.66 20.83
CA VAL A 68 -0.01 6.83 19.97
C VAL A 68 1.24 6.58 19.13
N THR A 69 2.36 6.29 19.79
CA THR A 69 3.68 6.13 19.15
C THR A 69 3.69 4.94 18.20
N PHE A 70 3.32 3.75 18.67
CA PHE A 70 3.24 2.57 17.81
C PHE A 70 2.12 2.71 16.78
N GLY A 71 1.01 3.38 17.12
CA GLY A 71 -0.05 3.70 16.16
C GLY A 71 0.49 4.48 14.96
N MET A 72 1.37 5.47 15.19
CA MET A 72 2.03 6.20 14.10
C MET A 72 2.99 5.31 13.31
N THR A 73 3.73 4.40 13.96
CA THR A 73 4.57 3.43 13.22
C THR A 73 3.74 2.53 12.30
N VAL A 74 2.52 2.17 12.72
CA VAL A 74 1.58 1.40 11.89
C VAL A 74 1.07 2.27 10.74
N VAL A 75 0.75 3.54 10.99
CA VAL A 75 0.32 4.47 9.93
C VAL A 75 1.41 4.68 8.86
N LEU A 76 2.67 4.79 9.28
CA LEU A 76 3.83 5.01 8.41
C LEU A 76 4.38 3.73 7.75
N ASP A 77 3.96 2.54 8.18
CA ASP A 77 4.43 1.29 7.59
C ASP A 77 3.91 1.15 6.14
N PRO A 78 4.80 1.12 5.13
CA PRO A 78 4.39 1.12 3.72
C PRO A 78 3.57 -0.12 3.35
N ARG A 79 3.69 -1.22 4.12
CA ARG A 79 2.90 -2.44 3.91
C ARG A 79 1.42 -2.26 4.21
N ASN A 80 1.03 -1.21 4.95
CA ASN A 80 -0.37 -0.90 5.22
C ASN A 80 -1.00 -0.03 4.14
N GLU A 81 -0.21 0.51 3.20
CA GLU A 81 -0.68 1.27 2.04
C GLU A 81 -1.65 2.42 2.40
N LEU A 82 -1.46 3.03 3.58
CA LEU A 82 -2.27 4.14 4.08
C LEU A 82 -1.78 5.48 3.53
N LEU A 83 -0.45 5.67 3.52
CA LEU A 83 0.20 6.90 3.08
C LEU A 83 1.10 6.64 1.87
N ASP A 84 1.33 7.67 1.06
CA ASP A 84 2.24 7.61 -0.09
C ASP A 84 3.70 7.55 0.40
N PRO A 85 4.45 6.46 0.13
CA PRO A 85 5.84 6.35 0.54
C PRO A 85 6.79 7.29 -0.22
N ALA A 86 6.34 7.89 -1.33
CA ALA A 86 7.12 8.84 -2.12
C ALA A 86 6.86 10.31 -1.74
N ALA A 87 5.90 10.58 -0.85
CA ALA A 87 5.60 11.94 -0.40
C ALA A 87 6.45 12.32 0.83
N ASP A 88 6.86 13.59 0.89
CA ASP A 88 7.55 14.17 2.06
C ASP A 88 6.58 14.56 3.19
N THR A 89 5.28 14.44 2.95
CA THR A 89 4.18 14.76 3.88
C THR A 89 3.23 13.57 4.04
N LEU A 90 2.33 13.64 5.02
CA LEU A 90 1.34 12.58 5.29
C LEU A 90 0.20 12.59 4.24
N GLU A 91 0.53 12.25 3.00
CA GLU A 91 -0.42 12.15 1.88
C GLU A 91 -1.02 10.77 1.77
N LEU A 92 -2.28 10.68 1.33
CA LEU A 92 -2.95 9.40 1.10
C LEU A 92 -2.23 8.60 0.00
N HIS A 93 -2.10 7.29 0.22
CA HIS A 93 -1.53 6.40 -0.79
C HIS A 93 -2.29 6.50 -2.14
N PRO A 94 -1.62 6.48 -3.31
CA PRO A 94 -2.26 6.64 -4.62
C PRO A 94 -3.44 5.71 -4.87
N LYS A 95 -3.41 4.48 -4.34
CA LYS A 95 -4.53 3.53 -4.39
C LYS A 95 -5.81 4.08 -3.74
N LEU A 96 -5.68 4.73 -2.58
CA LEU A 96 -6.81 5.29 -1.84
C LEU A 96 -7.35 6.56 -2.52
N VAL A 97 -6.46 7.38 -3.09
CA VAL A 97 -6.84 8.55 -3.89
C VAL A 97 -7.65 8.13 -5.13
N ALA A 98 -7.17 7.13 -5.87
CA ALA A 98 -7.88 6.58 -7.02
C ALA A 98 -9.26 6.03 -6.63
N ALA A 99 -9.33 5.20 -5.59
CA ALA A 99 -10.59 4.65 -5.09
C ALA A 99 -11.60 5.74 -4.69
N ARG A 100 -11.14 6.82 -4.05
CA ARG A 100 -12.00 7.96 -3.66
C ARG A 100 -12.49 8.77 -4.85
N ALA A 101 -11.69 8.86 -5.92
CA ALA A 101 -12.05 9.57 -7.15
C ALA A 101 -13.08 8.81 -8.01
N GLY A 102 -13.55 7.64 -7.57
CA GLY A 102 -14.41 6.77 -8.39
C GLY A 102 -13.69 6.23 -9.62
N VAL A 103 -12.36 6.43 -9.71
CA VAL A 103 -11.54 5.63 -10.59
C VAL A 103 -11.66 4.23 -10.01
N PRO A 104 -12.27 3.27 -10.75
CA PRO A 104 -12.31 1.90 -10.26
C PRO A 104 -10.89 1.56 -9.84
N PRO A 105 -10.67 1.03 -8.61
CA PRO A 105 -9.32 0.70 -8.18
C PRO A 105 -8.73 -0.07 -9.35
N ALA A 106 -7.60 0.41 -9.90
CA ALA A 106 -6.88 -0.36 -10.89
C ALA A 106 -6.74 -1.72 -10.22
N THR A 107 -7.49 -2.70 -10.72
CA THR A 107 -7.85 -3.85 -9.93
C THR A 107 -6.56 -4.61 -9.72
N ALA A 108 -5.97 -4.41 -8.55
CA ALA A 108 -5.40 -5.51 -7.80
C ALA A 108 -6.59 -6.39 -7.37
N ALA A 109 -7.30 -6.94 -8.37
CA ALA A 109 -7.73 -8.31 -8.25
C ALA A 109 -6.48 -9.05 -7.83
N GLU A 110 -6.55 -9.77 -6.71
CA GLU A 110 -5.47 -10.60 -6.19
C GLU A 110 -4.73 -11.18 -7.38
N ALA A 111 -3.52 -10.67 -7.66
CA ALA A 111 -2.66 -11.17 -8.71
C ALA A 111 -2.26 -12.56 -8.24
N THR A 112 -3.12 -13.52 -8.52
CA THR A 112 -2.90 -14.93 -8.32
C THR A 112 -1.86 -15.28 -9.38
N ASP A 113 -0.61 -15.28 -8.92
CA ASP A 113 0.61 -15.56 -9.66
C ASP A 113 0.99 -14.55 -10.75
N VAL A 114 1.92 -13.66 -10.41
CA VAL A 114 2.67 -12.87 -11.40
C VAL A 114 3.49 -13.84 -12.26
N GLN A 115 3.27 -13.82 -13.57
CA GLN A 115 4.01 -14.63 -14.53
C GLN A 115 4.87 -13.75 -15.43
N TRP A 116 6.04 -14.25 -15.80
CA TRP A 116 6.91 -13.62 -16.79
C TRP A 116 6.84 -14.38 -18.10
N TRP A 117 6.74 -13.67 -19.22
CA TRP A 117 6.62 -14.24 -20.56
C TRP A 117 7.46 -13.45 -21.56
N LEU A 118 7.95 -14.12 -22.59
CA LEU A 118 8.44 -13.47 -23.80
C LEU A 118 7.25 -13.19 -24.73
N ALA A 119 7.15 -11.95 -25.18
CA ALA A 119 6.11 -11.51 -26.10
C ALA A 119 6.69 -11.05 -27.43
N GLU A 120 6.10 -11.54 -28.53
CA GLU A 120 6.30 -10.99 -29.87
C GLU A 120 5.43 -9.74 -30.02
N LEU A 121 6.01 -8.64 -30.48
CA LEU A 121 5.29 -7.40 -30.75
C LEU A 121 4.89 -7.34 -32.22
N ASP A 122 3.63 -6.96 -32.47
CA ASP A 122 3.18 -6.63 -33.81
C ASP A 122 3.72 -5.26 -34.28
N GLN A 123 3.34 -4.84 -35.50
CA GLN A 123 3.76 -3.57 -36.07
C GLN A 123 3.28 -2.33 -35.29
N TYR A 124 2.24 -2.47 -34.47
CA TYR A 124 1.68 -1.42 -33.62
C TYR A 124 2.23 -1.48 -32.18
N GLY A 125 3.05 -2.49 -31.87
CA GLY A 125 3.60 -2.71 -30.53
C GLY A 125 2.69 -3.51 -29.60
N ASN A 126 1.63 -4.13 -30.09
CA ASN A 126 0.77 -4.99 -29.26
C ASN A 126 1.47 -6.33 -28.99
N PRO A 127 1.46 -6.82 -27.74
CA PRO A 127 2.15 -8.05 -27.37
C PRO A 127 1.32 -9.31 -27.68
N LYS A 128 2.00 -10.35 -28.15
CA LYS A 128 1.52 -11.74 -28.22
C LYS A 128 2.47 -12.64 -27.43
N LEU A 129 1.96 -13.25 -26.35
CA LEU A 129 2.74 -14.17 -25.51
C LEU A 129 3.18 -15.42 -26.30
N SER A 130 4.44 -15.85 -26.14
CA SER A 130 5.08 -16.76 -27.10
C SER A 130 5.75 -18.02 -26.53
N ASP A 131 6.33 -17.96 -25.33
CA ASP A 131 7.28 -18.97 -24.83
C ASP A 131 6.85 -19.72 -23.57
N GLY A 132 5.67 -19.40 -23.02
CA GLY A 132 5.15 -20.00 -21.80
C GLY A 132 5.42 -19.17 -20.53
N ALA A 133 4.77 -19.55 -19.44
CA ALA A 133 4.90 -18.85 -18.16
C ALA A 133 6.21 -19.20 -17.45
N HIS A 134 6.91 -18.17 -16.95
CA HIS A 134 8.07 -18.29 -16.09
C HIS A 134 7.80 -17.68 -14.72
N SER A 135 8.38 -18.25 -13.66
CA SER A 135 8.30 -17.72 -12.30
C SER A 135 9.13 -16.44 -12.12
N GLU A 136 10.15 -16.23 -12.94
CA GLU A 136 11.08 -15.10 -12.86
C GLU A 136 11.38 -14.51 -14.24
N ARG A 137 11.67 -13.21 -14.27
CA ARG A 137 12.06 -12.49 -15.51
C ARG A 137 13.21 -13.18 -16.25
N ALA A 138 14.18 -13.72 -15.51
CA ALA A 138 15.34 -14.41 -16.07
C ALA A 138 14.95 -15.63 -16.94
N GLY A 139 13.76 -16.21 -16.75
CA GLY A 139 13.23 -17.27 -17.61
C GLY A 139 12.93 -16.78 -19.03
N ALA A 140 12.22 -15.66 -19.16
CA ALA A 140 11.93 -15.04 -20.45
C ALA A 140 13.21 -14.53 -21.16
N ASP A 141 14.18 -14.01 -20.41
CA ASP A 141 15.48 -13.61 -20.96
C ASP A 141 16.25 -14.82 -21.54
N LYS A 142 16.23 -15.97 -20.85
CA LYS A 142 16.81 -17.23 -21.34
C LYS A 142 16.09 -17.74 -22.59
N ALA A 143 14.77 -17.62 -22.67
CA ALA A 143 14.01 -17.98 -23.87
C ALA A 143 14.44 -17.13 -25.08
N MET A 144 14.61 -15.82 -24.89
CA MET A 144 15.13 -14.94 -25.96
C MET A 144 16.54 -15.32 -26.39
N TYR A 145 17.42 -15.67 -25.44
CA TYR A 145 18.76 -16.16 -25.75
C TYR A 145 18.72 -17.41 -26.64
N LEU A 146 17.84 -18.37 -26.32
CA LEU A 146 17.66 -19.59 -27.12
C LEU A 146 17.12 -19.29 -28.52
N ILE A 147 16.12 -18.41 -28.64
CA ILE A 147 15.55 -18.01 -29.94
C ILE A 147 16.61 -17.42 -30.86
N LYS A 148 17.49 -16.55 -30.33
CA LYS A 148 18.62 -16.01 -31.10
C LYS A 148 19.65 -17.07 -31.44
N SER A 149 20.03 -17.88 -30.47
CA SER A 149 21.08 -18.90 -30.63
C SER A 149 20.69 -20.00 -31.63
N LEU A 150 19.39 -20.30 -31.71
CA LEU A 150 18.84 -21.31 -32.63
C LEU A 150 18.47 -20.74 -34.00
N GLY A 151 18.66 -19.43 -34.23
CA GLY A 151 18.29 -18.80 -35.51
C GLY A 151 16.78 -18.79 -35.78
N LEU A 152 15.97 -18.79 -34.71
CA LEU A 152 14.51 -18.71 -34.80
C LEU A 152 14.02 -17.25 -34.87
N ASP A 153 14.91 -16.29 -34.60
CA ASP A 153 14.65 -14.86 -34.70
C ASP A 153 14.68 -14.37 -36.16
N ASN A 154 13.62 -14.71 -36.89
CA ASN A 154 13.52 -14.42 -38.32
C ASN A 154 12.40 -13.42 -38.58
N LYS A 155 12.66 -12.43 -39.47
CA LYS A 155 11.72 -11.42 -40.00
C LYS A 155 11.55 -10.12 -39.21
N GLY A 156 12.62 -9.57 -38.63
CA GLY A 156 12.57 -8.23 -38.02
C GLY A 156 11.56 -8.11 -36.88
N LYS A 157 11.26 -9.25 -36.24
CA LYS A 157 10.34 -9.34 -35.12
C LYS A 157 10.88 -8.53 -33.96
N ARG A 158 9.99 -7.80 -33.32
CA ARG A 158 10.31 -7.06 -32.08
C ARG A 158 9.86 -7.92 -30.92
N TRP A 159 10.70 -8.00 -29.91
CA TRP A 159 10.46 -8.82 -28.73
C TRP A 159 10.40 -7.93 -27.49
N ALA A 160 9.56 -8.34 -26.53
CA ALA A 160 9.47 -7.71 -25.22
C ALA A 160 9.35 -8.79 -24.14
N VAL A 161 9.70 -8.42 -22.92
CA VAL A 161 9.41 -9.23 -21.73
C VAL A 161 8.13 -8.68 -21.11
N ALA A 162 7.11 -9.52 -21.03
CA ALA A 162 5.82 -9.19 -20.45
C ALA A 162 5.77 -9.67 -18.99
N ARG A 163 5.37 -8.77 -18.09
CA ARG A 163 4.92 -9.11 -16.74
C ARG A 163 3.40 -9.26 -16.82
N VAL A 164 2.92 -10.48 -16.68
CA VAL A 164 1.52 -10.85 -16.83
C VAL A 164 0.93 -11.08 -15.44
N GLU A 165 -0.09 -10.31 -15.12
CA GLU A 165 -0.95 -10.55 -13.96
C GLU A 165 -2.27 -11.10 -14.45
N LEU A 166 -2.64 -12.27 -13.95
CA LEU A 166 -3.93 -12.89 -14.25
C LEU A 166 -4.90 -12.56 -13.12
N SER A 167 -6.14 -12.32 -13.49
CA SER A 167 -7.24 -12.08 -12.56
C SER A 167 -8.47 -12.84 -13.01
N GLU A 168 -9.33 -13.22 -12.06
CA GLU A 168 -10.62 -13.80 -12.41
C GLU A 168 -11.45 -12.82 -13.26
N PRO A 169 -12.04 -13.26 -14.39
CA PRO A 169 -12.90 -12.41 -15.18
C PRO A 169 -14.14 -12.04 -14.37
N GLN A 170 -14.56 -10.78 -14.44
CA GLN A 170 -15.84 -10.32 -13.88
C GLN A 170 -16.81 -10.07 -15.04
N PRO A 171 -17.73 -11.01 -15.33
CA PRO A 171 -18.72 -10.81 -16.39
C PRO A 171 -19.63 -9.62 -16.04
N SER A 172 -19.83 -8.72 -17.00
CA SER A 172 -20.82 -7.64 -16.90
C SER A 172 -21.86 -7.75 -18.02
N ALA A 173 -23.11 -7.41 -17.68
CA ALA A 173 -24.21 -7.26 -18.62
C ALA A 173 -24.27 -5.85 -19.23
N ASP A 174 -23.43 -4.91 -18.76
CA ASP A 174 -23.50 -3.52 -19.17
C ASP A 174 -23.14 -3.36 -20.65
N GLY A 175 -24.02 -2.70 -21.40
CA GLY A 175 -23.86 -2.49 -22.84
C GLY A 175 -24.10 -3.75 -23.69
N VAL A 176 -24.51 -4.87 -23.09
CA VAL A 176 -24.81 -6.10 -23.80
C VAL A 176 -26.23 -6.05 -24.39
N ASN A 177 -26.36 -6.43 -25.66
CA ASN A 177 -27.66 -6.64 -26.29
C ASN A 177 -28.25 -7.99 -25.87
N HIS A 178 -29.15 -7.97 -24.88
CA HIS A 178 -29.75 -9.18 -24.31
C HIS A 178 -30.63 -9.99 -25.27
N ASP A 179 -31.26 -9.33 -26.25
CA ASP A 179 -32.08 -10.03 -27.24
C ASP A 179 -31.19 -10.83 -28.19
N ALA A 180 -30.07 -10.25 -28.63
CA ALA A 180 -29.07 -10.96 -29.44
C ALA A 180 -28.43 -12.12 -28.68
N VAL A 181 -28.10 -11.93 -27.39
CA VAL A 181 -27.58 -13.01 -26.54
C VAL A 181 -28.60 -14.14 -26.42
N SER A 182 -29.88 -13.82 -26.24
CA SER A 182 -30.95 -14.81 -26.15
C SER A 182 -31.15 -15.60 -27.44
N ALA A 183 -31.11 -14.92 -28.59
CA ALA A 183 -31.17 -15.57 -29.89
C ALA A 183 -29.97 -16.51 -30.13
N CYS A 184 -28.76 -16.05 -29.82
CA CYS A 184 -27.54 -16.88 -29.89
C CYS A 184 -27.61 -18.09 -28.96
N ARG A 185 -28.13 -17.92 -27.75
CA ARG A 185 -28.30 -19.02 -26.80
C ARG A 185 -29.25 -20.09 -27.33
N ALA A 186 -30.39 -19.69 -27.89
CA ALA A 186 -31.36 -20.60 -28.49
C ALA A 186 -30.74 -21.41 -29.65
N MET A 187 -29.91 -20.79 -30.48
CA MET A 187 -29.20 -21.49 -31.57
C MET A 187 -28.18 -22.50 -31.03
N VAL A 188 -27.42 -22.14 -29.99
CA VAL A 188 -26.45 -23.04 -29.34
C VAL A 188 -27.14 -24.24 -28.70
N ASP A 189 -28.26 -24.01 -28.02
CA ASP A 189 -29.03 -25.07 -27.37
C ASP A 189 -29.65 -26.02 -28.41
N ALA A 190 -30.18 -25.49 -29.52
CA ALA A 190 -30.68 -26.28 -30.64
C ALA A 190 -29.56 -27.12 -31.31
N ALA A 191 -28.37 -26.56 -31.50
CA ALA A 191 -27.22 -27.27 -32.07
C ALA A 191 -26.72 -28.40 -31.15
N ARG A 192 -26.77 -28.19 -29.83
CA ARG A 192 -26.42 -29.23 -28.84
C ARG A 192 -27.46 -30.35 -28.79
N ALA A 193 -28.75 -30.01 -28.94
CA ALA A 193 -29.84 -31.00 -28.94
C ALA A 193 -29.91 -31.84 -30.23
N GLY A 194 -29.48 -31.27 -31.38
CA GLY A 194 -29.47 -31.97 -32.67
C GLY A 194 -28.19 -32.75 -32.99
N GLY A 195 -27.21 -32.80 -32.07
CA GLY A 195 -25.92 -33.47 -32.25
C GLY A 195 -25.80 -34.86 -31.61
N ALA A 196 -26.92 -35.51 -31.28
CA ALA A 196 -27.01 -36.89 -30.79
C ALA A 196 -27.56 -37.83 -31.87
#